data_AF-A0A3R7N1M4-F1
#
_entry.id   AF-A0A3R7N1M4-F1
#
_cell.length_a   1.000
_cell.length_b   1.000
_cell.length_c   1.000
_cell.angle_alpha   90.00
_cell.angle_beta   90.00
_cell.angle_gamma   90.00
#
_symmetry.space_group_name_H-M   'P 1'
#
loop_
_entity.id
_entity.type
_entity.pdbx_description
1 polymer ?
#
loop_
_entity_poly.entity_id
_entity_poly.type
_entity_poly.pdbx_seq_one_letter_code
_entity_poly.pdbx_strand_id
1 'polypeptide(L)'
;MKSFFSRVVNAWKTQRLPRSEVDCSDFVRARPAAPGVVRLRQVVQERRFGAAEAPPAAGSAAALRREAEVRGTVFDLQYRCGGAGRCVENDYRCRFPCCFAMRPVTKGAEVLAERLAYEVDDAPTPQIRALVRLAREEQLEAAIAGIQQLASAEIRAAAGGRVLLAALQPTQAQQQAQQLGVDDFNPAAAKYGATSAAEGANPLAESESLRGEVAALYLWRAALLVNVRADERAVNSLLNLAALVPEESRERLYTAAAAWAALNDMEIVYYRSLLQQYEAFPAAQAFAHERPLLLRRVFEACGESAYFVACATHVVFAKEVTATVSRAQGAQMYGDLTEDPMRSMCLPLAMRYYRFHVSDAFWEQFMQLLCMPPVPAPATAEERARDRAEQLGLTPNYMLDAIGRSMMLHHLVMLHEARERDIASGAVAEAVGQTKAEGGEAAGVHPSRYERVLSERERGVAVARLRELLALARSYQHQEKPLDDVDGGAKGRIAPEAEAAAPAGTAPTH
;
A
#
# COMPACT_ATOMS: atom_id res chain seq x y z
N MET A 1 5.40 39.04 -1.90
CA MET A 1 5.40 37.75 -2.62
C MET A 1 4.06 37.03 -2.43
N LYS A 2 2.98 37.49 -3.07
CA LYS A 2 1.61 36.97 -2.87
C LYS A 2 0.97 36.34 -4.13
N SER A 3 1.69 36.16 -5.25
CA SER A 3 1.03 35.93 -6.55
C SER A 3 1.29 34.60 -7.26
N PHE A 4 1.99 33.62 -6.68
CA PHE A 4 2.11 32.28 -7.30
C PHE A 4 1.17 31.24 -6.66
N PHE A 5 1.18 31.14 -5.32
CA PHE A 5 0.33 30.20 -4.57
C PHE A 5 -1.17 30.50 -4.67
N SER A 6 -1.55 31.76 -4.92
CA SER A 6 -2.96 32.19 -5.08
C SER A 6 -3.64 31.58 -6.32
N ARG A 7 -2.91 31.35 -7.42
CA ARG A 7 -3.50 30.77 -8.64
C ARG A 7 -3.66 29.25 -8.57
N VAL A 8 -2.81 28.56 -7.79
CA VAL A 8 -2.88 27.11 -7.65
C VAL A 8 -4.03 26.68 -6.74
N VAL A 9 -4.33 27.47 -5.69
CA VAL A 9 -5.34 27.10 -4.68
C VAL A 9 -6.75 27.56 -5.05
N ASN A 10 -6.94 28.65 -5.79
CA ASN A 10 -8.29 29.12 -6.19
C ASN A 10 -8.93 28.34 -7.35
N ALA A 11 -8.19 27.43 -7.99
CA ALA A 11 -8.73 26.51 -9.00
C ALA A 11 -9.40 25.27 -8.39
N TRP A 12 -9.37 25.09 -7.06
CA TRP A 12 -9.96 23.94 -6.35
C TRP A 12 -11.51 23.97 -6.25
N LYS A 13 -12.19 24.90 -6.92
CA LYS A 13 -13.66 24.92 -7.01
C LYS A 13 -14.16 24.19 -8.26
N THR A 14 -14.58 22.95 -8.03
CA THR A 14 -15.83 22.34 -8.51
C THR A 14 -16.23 22.59 -9.97
N GLN A 15 -15.44 22.09 -10.91
CA GLN A 15 -16.03 21.52 -12.11
C GLN A 15 -15.63 20.04 -12.13
N ARG A 16 -16.58 19.17 -11.81
CA ARG A 16 -16.36 17.72 -11.94
C ARG A 16 -15.91 17.48 -13.37
N LEU A 17 -14.76 16.83 -13.50
CA LEU A 17 -14.29 16.41 -14.80
C LEU A 17 -15.26 15.34 -15.33
N PRO A 18 -15.56 15.34 -16.63
CA PRO A 18 -16.30 14.23 -17.23
C PRO A 18 -15.56 12.91 -16.95
N ARG A 19 -16.25 11.78 -17.08
CA ARG A 19 -15.58 10.47 -17.02
C ARG A 19 -14.35 10.47 -17.93
N SER A 20 -13.25 9.86 -17.48
CA SER A 20 -12.07 9.70 -18.32
C SER A 20 -12.47 9.03 -19.64
N GLU A 21 -11.88 9.48 -20.74
CA GLU A 21 -12.01 8.86 -22.05
C GLU A 21 -11.49 7.41 -22.07
N VAL A 22 -10.84 6.98 -20.98
CA VAL A 22 -10.22 5.67 -20.78
C VAL A 22 -10.89 4.93 -19.62
N ASP A 23 -12.17 4.55 -19.77
CA ASP A 23 -12.91 3.82 -18.72
C ASP A 23 -13.20 2.36 -19.12
N CYS A 24 -12.69 1.43 -18.31
CA CYS A 24 -12.94 0.00 -18.47
C CYS A 24 -14.33 -0.42 -17.91
N SER A 25 -15.05 0.47 -17.23
CA SER A 25 -16.39 0.22 -16.66
C SER A 25 -17.51 0.17 -17.71
N ASP A 26 -17.34 0.88 -18.84
CA ASP A 26 -18.30 0.83 -19.96
C ASP A 26 -18.45 -0.59 -20.53
N PHE A 27 -17.40 -1.41 -20.42
CA PHE A 27 -17.43 -2.81 -20.83
C PHE A 27 -18.27 -3.70 -19.91
N VAL A 28 -18.52 -3.30 -18.66
CA VAL A 28 -19.43 -4.05 -17.76
C VAL A 28 -20.86 -3.98 -18.27
N ARG A 29 -21.27 -2.82 -18.82
CA ARG A 29 -22.58 -2.64 -19.43
C ARG A 29 -22.66 -3.33 -20.79
N ALA A 30 -21.63 -3.17 -21.61
CA ALA A 30 -21.61 -3.75 -22.96
C ALA A 30 -21.47 -5.29 -22.97
N ARG A 31 -20.78 -5.86 -21.97
CA ARG A 31 -20.60 -7.30 -21.81
C ARG A 31 -20.83 -7.66 -20.35
N PRO A 32 -21.87 -8.42 -19.99
CA PRO A 32 -22.15 -8.79 -18.60
C PRO A 32 -21.41 -10.04 -18.10
N ALA A 33 -20.93 -10.95 -18.97
CA ALA A 33 -20.16 -12.16 -18.58
C ALA A 33 -18.64 -11.98 -18.76
N ALA A 34 -17.85 -12.08 -17.70
CA ALA A 34 -16.41 -11.76 -17.76
C ALA A 34 -15.67 -12.87 -18.51
N PRO A 35 -14.58 -12.55 -19.25
CA PRO A 35 -13.76 -13.58 -19.86
C PRO A 35 -13.16 -14.49 -18.78
N GLY A 36 -13.15 -15.79 -19.03
CA GLY A 36 -12.49 -16.75 -18.16
C GLY A 36 -10.97 -16.59 -18.17
N VAL A 37 -10.30 -17.07 -17.11
CA VAL A 37 -8.84 -16.98 -16.94
C VAL A 37 -8.06 -17.54 -18.13
N VAL A 38 -8.51 -18.69 -18.66
CA VAL A 38 -7.89 -19.33 -19.83
C VAL A 38 -7.92 -18.40 -21.04
N ARG A 39 -9.05 -17.72 -21.26
CA ARG A 39 -9.21 -16.77 -22.36
C ARG A 39 -8.33 -15.54 -22.16
N LEU A 40 -8.27 -15.01 -20.94
CA LEU A 40 -7.38 -13.90 -20.60
C LEU A 40 -5.91 -14.25 -20.83
N ARG A 41 -5.47 -15.45 -20.41
CA ARG A 41 -4.11 -15.96 -20.67
C ARG A 41 -3.78 -15.98 -22.14
N GLN A 42 -4.65 -16.55 -22.97
CA GLN A 42 -4.46 -16.59 -24.43
C GLN A 42 -4.30 -15.18 -25.01
N VAL A 43 -5.21 -14.26 -24.69
CA VAL A 43 -5.17 -12.89 -25.21
C VAL A 43 -3.91 -12.13 -24.75
N VAL A 44 -3.49 -12.30 -23.49
CA VAL A 44 -2.27 -11.68 -22.97
C VAL A 44 -1.03 -12.25 -23.65
N GLN A 45 -0.96 -13.57 -23.82
CA GLN A 45 0.15 -14.24 -24.50
C GLN A 45 0.28 -13.78 -25.95
N GLU A 46 -0.82 -13.79 -26.70
CA GLU A 46 -0.88 -13.33 -28.09
C GLU A 46 -0.44 -11.86 -28.23
N ARG A 47 -0.87 -10.98 -27.32
CA ARG A 47 -0.57 -9.54 -27.41
C ARG A 47 0.83 -9.16 -26.96
N ARG A 48 1.34 -9.76 -25.88
CA ARG A 48 2.64 -9.36 -25.33
C ARG A 48 3.82 -9.96 -26.08
N PHE A 49 3.65 -11.15 -26.64
CA PHE A 49 4.76 -11.91 -27.22
C PHE A 49 4.52 -12.29 -28.69
N GLY A 50 3.35 -11.97 -29.24
CA GLY A 50 2.98 -12.31 -30.61
C GLY A 50 2.79 -13.82 -30.82
N ALA A 51 2.20 -14.17 -31.96
CA ALA A 51 2.15 -15.56 -32.43
C ALA A 51 3.48 -16.03 -33.07
N ALA A 52 4.42 -15.12 -33.29
CA ALA A 52 5.63 -15.34 -34.11
C ALA A 52 6.91 -15.59 -33.30
N GLU A 53 6.94 -15.33 -31.99
CA GLU A 53 8.10 -15.65 -31.16
C GLU A 53 8.04 -17.12 -30.72
N ALA A 54 9.08 -17.89 -31.07
CA ALA A 54 9.25 -19.24 -30.58
C ALA A 54 9.23 -19.25 -29.04
N PRO A 55 8.42 -20.11 -28.40
CA PRO A 55 8.36 -20.16 -26.95
C PRO A 55 9.75 -20.54 -26.39
N PRO A 56 10.23 -19.85 -25.33
CA PRO A 56 11.49 -20.19 -24.69
C PRO A 56 11.45 -21.62 -24.16
N ALA A 57 12.60 -22.27 -24.08
CA ALA A 57 12.72 -23.64 -23.58
C ALA A 57 12.05 -23.76 -22.19
N ALA A 58 11.26 -24.82 -22.01
CA ALA A 58 10.55 -25.09 -20.77
C ALA A 58 11.54 -25.12 -19.58
N GLY A 59 11.20 -24.40 -18.50
CA GLY A 59 12.05 -24.29 -17.31
C GLY A 59 13.20 -23.28 -17.38
N SER A 60 13.41 -22.59 -18.52
CA SER A 60 14.41 -21.52 -18.60
C SER A 60 14.00 -20.27 -17.79
N ALA A 61 14.99 -19.48 -17.35
CA ALA A 61 14.74 -18.19 -16.67
C ALA A 61 13.92 -17.20 -17.53
N ALA A 62 13.97 -17.34 -18.86
CA ALA A 62 13.15 -16.56 -19.80
C ALA A 62 11.70 -17.08 -19.84
N ALA A 63 11.49 -18.40 -19.83
CA ALA A 63 10.16 -19.01 -19.75
C ALA A 63 9.46 -18.67 -18.42
N LEU A 64 10.20 -18.72 -17.31
CA LEU A 64 9.67 -18.35 -15.99
C LEU A 64 9.30 -16.87 -15.91
N ARG A 65 10.13 -15.97 -16.49
CA ARG A 65 9.81 -14.54 -16.57
C ARG A 65 8.57 -14.27 -17.41
N ARG A 66 8.49 -14.86 -18.61
CA ARG A 66 7.33 -14.75 -19.50
C ARG A 66 6.05 -15.25 -18.82
N GLU A 67 6.10 -16.40 -18.16
CA GLU A 67 4.94 -16.93 -17.44
C GLU A 67 4.54 -16.05 -16.25
N ALA A 68 5.51 -15.52 -15.50
CA ALA A 68 5.24 -14.58 -14.40
C ALA A 68 4.57 -13.29 -14.91
N GLU A 69 5.01 -12.75 -16.03
CA GLU A 69 4.41 -11.57 -16.67
C GLU A 69 2.99 -11.83 -17.19
N VAL A 70 2.76 -12.97 -17.84
CA VAL A 70 1.43 -13.38 -18.32
C VAL A 70 0.50 -13.54 -17.13
N ARG A 71 0.88 -14.34 -16.13
CA ARG A 71 0.06 -14.58 -14.94
C ARG A 71 -0.22 -13.29 -14.19
N GLY A 72 0.79 -12.43 -14.02
CA GLY A 72 0.64 -11.11 -13.41
C GLY A 72 -0.38 -10.24 -14.16
N THR A 73 -0.26 -10.14 -15.48
CA THR A 73 -1.17 -9.36 -16.31
C THR A 73 -2.60 -9.93 -16.32
N VAL A 74 -2.76 -11.25 -16.37
CA VAL A 74 -4.07 -11.91 -16.32
C VAL A 74 -4.74 -11.69 -14.97
N PHE A 75 -3.98 -11.87 -13.89
CA PHE A 75 -4.44 -11.56 -12.54
C PHE A 75 -4.88 -10.09 -12.45
N ASP A 76 -4.08 -9.19 -13.00
CA ASP A 76 -4.40 -7.77 -13.00
C ASP A 76 -5.69 -7.49 -13.79
N LEU A 77 -5.86 -8.08 -14.97
CA LEU A 77 -7.07 -7.92 -15.77
C LEU A 77 -8.30 -8.50 -15.07
N GLN A 78 -8.19 -9.70 -14.49
CA GLN A 78 -9.34 -10.37 -13.90
C GLN A 78 -9.81 -9.69 -12.61
N TYR A 79 -8.88 -9.29 -11.74
CA TYR A 79 -9.22 -8.87 -10.39
C TYR A 79 -9.01 -7.36 -10.15
N ARG A 80 -8.48 -6.62 -11.13
CA ARG A 80 -8.05 -5.20 -10.95
C ARG A 80 -8.39 -4.27 -12.09
N CYS A 81 -8.63 -4.79 -13.27
CA CYS A 81 -9.30 -3.99 -14.27
C CYS A 81 -10.74 -3.74 -13.79
N GLY A 82 -11.22 -2.50 -13.88
CA GLY A 82 -12.63 -2.17 -13.59
C GLY A 82 -13.63 -2.92 -14.46
N GLY A 83 -13.16 -3.43 -15.59
CA GLY A 83 -13.93 -4.29 -16.49
C GLY A 83 -13.67 -5.79 -16.31
N ALA A 84 -12.93 -6.25 -15.30
CA ALA A 84 -12.57 -7.68 -15.12
C ALA A 84 -12.03 -8.34 -16.42
N GLY A 85 -11.24 -7.59 -17.19
CA GLY A 85 -10.68 -8.03 -18.46
C GLY A 85 -11.61 -7.97 -19.66
N ARG A 86 -12.89 -7.58 -19.52
CA ARG A 86 -13.85 -7.45 -20.66
C ARG A 86 -13.35 -6.52 -21.77
N CYS A 87 -12.56 -5.52 -21.42
CA CYS A 87 -11.96 -4.59 -22.37
C CYS A 87 -10.96 -5.26 -23.32
N VAL A 88 -10.41 -6.43 -22.97
CA VAL A 88 -9.42 -7.11 -23.81
C VAL A 88 -10.03 -7.74 -25.05
N GLU A 89 -11.34 -7.98 -25.08
CA GLU A 89 -12.02 -8.70 -26.17
C GLU A 89 -12.31 -7.84 -27.42
N ASN A 90 -12.05 -6.53 -27.39
CA ASN A 90 -12.51 -5.60 -28.43
C ASN A 90 -11.42 -5.04 -29.36
N ASP A 91 -10.16 -5.46 -29.18
CA ASP A 91 -8.98 -5.09 -29.97
C ASP A 91 -8.68 -3.56 -30.11
N TYR A 92 -7.38 -3.24 -30.10
CA TYR A 92 -6.74 -1.92 -30.24
C TYR A 92 -6.94 -0.85 -29.14
N ARG A 93 -7.89 -0.98 -28.20
CA ARG A 93 -8.16 0.09 -27.20
C ARG A 93 -8.12 -0.32 -25.73
N CYS A 94 -7.78 -1.57 -25.40
CA CYS A 94 -7.54 -1.90 -23.99
C CYS A 94 -6.30 -1.15 -23.51
N ARG A 95 -6.50 -0.03 -22.83
CA ARG A 95 -5.42 0.81 -22.32
C ARG A 95 -5.01 0.45 -20.90
N PHE A 96 -5.37 -0.72 -20.37
CA PHE A 96 -4.86 -1.17 -19.06
C PHE A 96 -3.32 -1.10 -19.05
N PRO A 97 -2.67 -0.49 -18.04
CA PRO A 97 -3.20 0.04 -16.77
C PRO A 97 -3.68 1.51 -16.80
N CYS A 98 -3.59 2.20 -17.93
CA CYS A 98 -4.04 3.59 -18.13
C CYS A 98 -5.57 3.77 -18.14
N CYS A 99 -6.38 2.69 -18.21
CA CYS A 99 -7.80 2.80 -17.86
C CYS A 99 -7.95 2.79 -16.36
N PHE A 100 -8.88 3.57 -15.79
CA PHE A 100 -9.08 3.71 -14.33
C PHE A 100 -8.73 2.41 -13.60
N ALA A 101 -7.50 2.36 -13.07
CA ALA A 101 -6.94 1.13 -12.59
C ALA A 101 -7.57 0.86 -11.24
N MET A 102 -8.25 -0.27 -11.08
CA MET A 102 -8.86 -0.59 -9.80
C MET A 102 -7.87 -1.06 -8.75
N ARG A 103 -6.57 -0.84 -8.94
CA ARG A 103 -5.56 -1.02 -7.90
C ARG A 103 -4.39 -0.07 -8.13
N PRO A 104 -3.77 0.43 -7.05
CA PRO A 104 -2.36 0.80 -7.08
C PRO A 104 -1.55 -0.39 -7.60
N VAL A 105 -0.69 -0.17 -8.60
CA VAL A 105 0.17 -1.21 -9.21
C VAL A 105 0.97 -1.98 -8.15
N THR A 106 1.33 -1.32 -7.04
CA THR A 106 2.02 -1.88 -5.87
C THR A 106 1.30 -3.05 -5.21
N LYS A 107 -0.03 -3.02 -5.07
CA LYS A 107 -0.81 -4.15 -4.51
C LYS A 107 -0.65 -5.42 -5.38
N GLY A 108 -0.22 -5.27 -6.64
CA GLY A 108 0.17 -6.29 -7.64
C GLY A 108 1.30 -7.15 -7.33
N ALA A 109 2.43 -6.49 -7.50
CA ALA A 109 3.71 -7.05 -7.21
C ALA A 109 3.66 -7.73 -5.84
N GLU A 110 3.04 -7.12 -4.84
CA GLU A 110 2.98 -7.66 -3.49
C GLU A 110 2.13 -8.92 -3.35
N VAL A 111 0.88 -8.93 -3.84
CA VAL A 111 0.06 -10.15 -3.77
C VAL A 111 0.72 -11.29 -4.53
N LEU A 112 1.32 -11.01 -5.69
CA LEU A 112 1.99 -12.03 -6.50
C LEU A 112 3.27 -12.53 -5.83
N ALA A 113 4.09 -11.63 -5.28
CA ALA A 113 5.32 -11.98 -4.57
C ALA A 113 5.03 -12.82 -3.33
N GLU A 114 4.04 -12.43 -2.52
CA GLU A 114 3.62 -13.18 -1.34
C GLU A 114 3.06 -14.55 -1.73
N ARG A 115 2.21 -14.65 -2.77
CA ARG A 115 1.74 -15.95 -3.29
C ARG A 115 2.91 -16.84 -3.70
N LEU A 116 3.85 -16.29 -4.47
CA LEU A 116 5.00 -17.02 -4.97
C LEU A 116 5.93 -17.55 -3.88
N ALA A 117 5.99 -16.88 -2.73
CA ALA A 117 6.78 -17.35 -1.59
C ALA A 117 6.27 -18.68 -1.01
N TYR A 118 4.98 -18.99 -1.19
CA TYR A 118 4.37 -20.24 -0.69
C TYR A 118 4.06 -21.26 -1.78
N GLU A 119 3.84 -20.82 -3.02
CA GLU A 119 3.50 -21.69 -4.16
C GLU A 119 4.72 -22.39 -4.78
N VAL A 120 5.53 -23.07 -3.96
CA VAL A 120 6.76 -23.80 -4.38
C VAL A 120 6.47 -25.27 -4.75
N ASP A 121 7.26 -25.82 -5.67
CA ASP A 121 7.08 -27.21 -6.17
C ASP A 121 7.44 -28.27 -5.11
N ASP A 122 8.38 -27.95 -4.24
CA ASP A 122 8.93 -28.79 -3.18
C ASP A 122 8.26 -28.54 -1.82
N ALA A 123 6.99 -28.07 -1.82
CA ALA A 123 6.25 -27.82 -0.59
C ALA A 123 6.25 -29.08 0.32
N PRO A 124 6.31 -28.92 1.66
CA PRO A 124 6.78 -29.97 2.56
C PRO A 124 5.90 -31.22 2.57
N THR A 125 4.57 -31.06 2.49
CA THR A 125 3.61 -32.17 2.58
C THR A 125 2.84 -32.38 1.28
N PRO A 126 2.39 -33.63 0.98
CA PRO A 126 1.52 -33.90 -0.17
C PRO A 126 0.24 -33.06 -0.19
N GLN A 127 -0.34 -32.78 0.99
CA GLN A 127 -1.53 -31.96 1.16
C GLN A 127 -1.25 -30.52 0.72
N ILE A 128 -0.15 -29.92 1.17
CA ILE A 128 0.24 -28.56 0.77
C ILE A 128 0.55 -28.52 -0.74
N ARG A 129 1.25 -29.52 -1.29
CA ARG A 129 1.49 -29.60 -2.74
C ARG A 129 0.20 -29.68 -3.57
N ALA A 130 -0.85 -30.34 -3.05
CA ALA A 130 -2.16 -30.35 -3.70
C ALA A 130 -2.82 -28.95 -3.67
N LEU A 131 -2.74 -28.24 -2.55
CA LEU A 131 -3.27 -26.87 -2.43
C LEU A 131 -2.51 -25.88 -3.33
N VAL A 132 -1.18 -26.01 -3.43
CA VAL A 132 -0.34 -25.19 -4.32
C VAL A 132 -0.75 -25.39 -5.77
N ARG A 133 -1.05 -26.64 -6.16
CA ARG A 133 -1.55 -26.94 -7.51
C ARG A 133 -2.88 -26.26 -7.80
N LEU A 134 -3.84 -26.32 -6.87
CA LEU A 134 -5.12 -25.60 -6.99
C LEU A 134 -4.90 -24.10 -7.16
N ALA A 135 -4.01 -23.49 -6.36
CA ALA A 135 -3.70 -22.07 -6.47
C ALA A 135 -3.06 -21.70 -7.82
N ARG A 136 -2.14 -22.53 -8.33
CA ARG A 136 -1.49 -22.34 -9.64
C ARG A 136 -2.44 -22.53 -10.83
N GLU A 137 -3.45 -23.38 -10.66
CA GLU A 137 -4.57 -23.56 -11.59
C GLU A 137 -5.64 -22.45 -11.45
N GLU A 138 -5.39 -21.43 -10.62
CA GLU A 138 -6.28 -20.30 -10.32
C GLU A 138 -7.64 -20.74 -9.71
N GLN A 139 -7.69 -21.92 -9.08
CA GLN A 139 -8.80 -22.39 -8.25
C GLN A 139 -8.69 -21.82 -6.82
N LEU A 140 -8.63 -20.49 -6.71
CA LEU A 140 -8.22 -19.79 -5.49
C LEU A 140 -9.16 -20.03 -4.30
N GLU A 141 -10.48 -20.02 -4.52
CA GLU A 141 -11.47 -20.30 -3.46
C GLU A 141 -11.31 -21.72 -2.89
N ALA A 142 -11.04 -22.71 -3.75
CA ALA A 142 -10.78 -24.09 -3.32
C ALA A 142 -9.48 -24.20 -2.53
N ALA A 143 -8.41 -23.50 -2.95
CA ALA A 143 -7.16 -23.43 -2.19
C ALA A 143 -7.36 -22.74 -0.82
N ILE A 144 -8.09 -21.62 -0.77
CA ILE A 144 -8.40 -20.89 0.47
C ILE A 144 -9.16 -21.77 1.48
N ALA A 145 -10.18 -22.49 1.01
CA ALA A 145 -10.94 -23.42 1.85
C ALA A 145 -10.08 -24.60 2.30
N GLY A 146 -9.30 -25.19 1.40
CA GLY A 146 -8.43 -26.32 1.72
C GLY A 146 -7.32 -25.98 2.72
N ILE A 147 -6.74 -24.78 2.65
CA ILE A 147 -5.77 -24.30 3.65
C ILE A 147 -6.43 -24.20 5.04
N GLN A 148 -7.64 -23.64 5.10
CA GLN A 148 -8.38 -23.50 6.34
C GLN A 148 -8.72 -24.87 6.96
N GLN A 149 -9.14 -25.82 6.14
CA GLN A 149 -9.44 -27.19 6.57
C GLN A 149 -8.17 -27.90 7.08
N LEU A 150 -7.05 -27.78 6.36
CA LEU A 150 -5.77 -28.36 6.76
C LEU A 150 -5.32 -27.81 8.13
N ALA A 151 -5.28 -26.48 8.29
CA ALA A 151 -4.89 -25.87 9.57
C ALA A 151 -5.84 -26.29 10.71
N SER A 152 -7.14 -26.39 10.44
CA SER A 152 -8.13 -26.84 11.42
C SER A 152 -7.92 -28.29 11.86
N ALA A 153 -7.53 -29.16 10.91
CA ALA A 153 -7.25 -30.57 11.18
C ALA A 153 -5.99 -30.73 12.04
N GLU A 154 -4.91 -30.00 11.72
CA GLU A 154 -3.65 -30.02 12.48
C GLU A 154 -3.87 -29.55 13.93
N ILE A 155 -4.63 -28.46 14.14
CA ILE A 155 -4.96 -27.95 15.49
C ILE A 155 -5.75 -29.00 16.28
N ARG A 156 -6.74 -29.65 15.66
CA ARG A 156 -7.54 -30.69 16.33
C ARG A 156 -6.72 -31.94 16.64
N ALA A 157 -5.85 -32.36 15.73
CA ALA A 157 -4.95 -33.47 15.95
C ALA A 157 -4.06 -33.21 17.17
N ALA A 158 -3.49 -32.00 17.27
CA ALA A 158 -2.68 -31.59 18.42
C ALA A 158 -3.46 -31.43 19.73
N ALA A 159 -4.76 -31.12 19.65
CA ALA A 159 -5.64 -31.11 20.81
C ALA A 159 -5.82 -32.50 21.44
N GLY A 160 -5.66 -33.58 20.67
CA GLY A 160 -5.75 -34.95 21.18
C GLY A 160 -7.11 -35.29 21.79
N GLY A 161 -8.20 -34.73 21.24
CA GLY A 161 -9.56 -34.91 21.76
C GLY A 161 -9.95 -33.97 22.90
N ARG A 162 -9.04 -33.08 23.36
CA ARG A 162 -9.37 -32.02 24.32
C ARG A 162 -10.34 -31.01 23.68
N VAL A 163 -11.24 -30.48 24.51
CA VAL A 163 -12.11 -29.37 24.12
C VAL A 163 -11.25 -28.15 23.83
N LEU A 164 -11.25 -27.70 22.58
CA LEU A 164 -10.51 -26.52 22.14
C LEU A 164 -11.07 -25.24 22.79
N LEU A 165 -10.24 -24.21 22.93
CA LEU A 165 -10.68 -22.86 23.28
C LEU A 165 -11.81 -22.40 22.35
N ALA A 166 -12.83 -21.70 22.86
CA ALA A 166 -13.96 -21.22 22.04
C ALA A 166 -13.53 -20.35 20.83
N ALA A 167 -12.36 -19.70 20.94
CA ALA A 167 -11.72 -18.98 19.84
C ALA A 167 -11.36 -19.90 18.65
N LEU A 168 -10.98 -21.15 18.95
CA LEU A 168 -10.57 -22.22 18.03
C LEU A 168 -11.71 -23.17 17.64
N GLN A 169 -12.86 -23.08 18.31
CA GLN A 169 -14.05 -23.89 18.01
C GLN A 169 -14.88 -23.31 16.84
N PRO A 170 -15.60 -24.17 16.08
CA PRO A 170 -16.53 -23.74 15.04
C PRO A 170 -17.74 -22.99 15.65
N THR A 171 -18.29 -22.02 14.93
CA THR A 171 -19.41 -21.17 15.42
C THR A 171 -20.78 -21.86 15.26
N GLN A 172 -21.72 -21.67 16.19
CA GLN A 172 -23.09 -22.26 16.12
C GLN A 172 -23.92 -21.82 14.88
N ALA A 173 -23.72 -20.60 14.37
CA ALA A 173 -24.36 -20.14 13.12
C ALA A 173 -23.85 -20.89 11.87
N GLN A 174 -22.66 -21.50 11.95
CA GLN A 174 -22.11 -22.39 10.93
C GLN A 174 -22.60 -23.84 11.12
N GLN A 175 -23.02 -24.21 12.34
CA GLN A 175 -23.63 -25.50 12.68
C GLN A 175 -25.06 -25.68 12.18
N GLN A 176 -25.81 -24.61 11.92
CA GLN A 176 -27.15 -24.70 11.34
C GLN A 176 -27.18 -24.74 9.80
N ALA A 177 -26.12 -24.30 9.13
CA ALA A 177 -25.95 -24.49 7.67
C ALA A 177 -25.45 -25.92 7.31
N GLN A 178 -25.30 -26.80 8.31
CA GLN A 178 -24.38 -27.94 8.37
C GLN A 178 -25.10 -29.31 8.36
N GLN A 179 -26.13 -29.49 7.54
CA GLN A 179 -26.64 -30.84 7.22
C GLN A 179 -25.80 -31.56 6.14
N LEU A 180 -24.71 -30.97 5.65
CA LEU A 180 -23.73 -31.59 4.76
C LEU A 180 -22.32 -31.28 5.32
N GLY A 181 -21.70 -32.28 5.96
CA GLY A 181 -20.59 -32.10 6.90
C GLY A 181 -19.35 -31.34 6.38
N VAL A 182 -18.99 -30.27 7.11
CA VAL A 182 -17.66 -29.64 7.15
C VAL A 182 -17.54 -28.89 8.49
N ASP A 183 -16.58 -29.26 9.35
CA ASP A 183 -16.22 -28.51 10.57
C ASP A 183 -15.11 -27.50 10.23
N ASP A 184 -15.32 -26.20 10.44
CA ASP A 184 -14.31 -25.17 10.10
C ASP A 184 -14.04 -24.16 11.24
N PHE A 185 -12.75 -24.03 11.59
CA PHE A 185 -12.22 -22.86 12.31
C PHE A 185 -12.13 -21.69 11.31
N ASN A 186 -12.82 -20.57 11.57
CA ASN A 186 -12.82 -19.41 10.68
C ASN A 186 -12.30 -18.16 11.40
N PRO A 187 -10.99 -17.87 11.32
CA PRO A 187 -10.46 -16.64 11.88
C PRO A 187 -10.88 -15.40 11.07
N ALA A 188 -11.66 -15.52 9.98
CA ALA A 188 -12.27 -14.36 9.34
C ALA A 188 -13.57 -13.89 10.01
N ALA A 189 -14.11 -14.62 11.00
CA ALA A 189 -15.29 -14.19 11.75
C ALA A 189 -14.96 -13.00 12.67
N ALA A 190 -15.82 -11.98 12.69
CA ALA A 190 -15.65 -10.85 13.62
C ALA A 190 -15.79 -11.35 15.06
N LYS A 191 -14.70 -11.37 15.83
CA LYS A 191 -14.73 -11.68 17.27
C LYS A 191 -14.39 -10.43 18.07
N TYR A 192 -15.41 -9.59 18.28
CA TYR A 192 -15.44 -8.63 19.38
C TYR A 192 -16.84 -8.70 20.01
N GLY A 193 -16.91 -9.16 21.25
CA GLY A 193 -18.15 -9.37 22.00
C GLY A 193 -17.89 -10.18 23.28
N ALA A 194 -18.63 -9.86 24.34
CA ALA A 194 -18.40 -10.28 25.73
C ALA A 194 -18.56 -11.79 26.03
N THR A 195 -18.56 -12.66 25.03
CA THR A 195 -18.88 -14.10 25.15
C THR A 195 -17.74 -15.06 24.79
N SER A 196 -16.49 -14.59 24.64
CA SER A 196 -15.34 -15.50 24.53
C SER A 196 -14.98 -16.07 25.91
N ALA A 197 -15.53 -17.22 26.27
CA ALA A 197 -15.07 -17.97 27.43
C ALA A 197 -13.57 -18.32 27.27
N ALA A 198 -12.78 -18.08 28.31
CA ALA A 198 -11.33 -18.33 28.39
C ALA A 198 -10.98 -19.82 28.62
N GLU A 199 -11.97 -20.71 28.61
CA GLU A 199 -11.79 -22.13 28.94
C GLU A 199 -11.63 -22.98 27.67
N GLY A 200 -10.59 -23.82 27.65
CA GLY A 200 -10.32 -24.79 26.59
C GLY A 200 -8.84 -24.87 26.20
N ALA A 201 -8.45 -25.94 25.51
CA ALA A 201 -7.08 -26.16 25.06
C ALA A 201 -6.71 -25.20 23.91
N ASN A 202 -5.49 -24.65 23.98
CA ASN A 202 -4.90 -23.87 22.88
C ASN A 202 -3.59 -24.53 22.42
N PRO A 203 -3.65 -25.49 21.49
CA PRO A 203 -2.46 -26.16 20.97
C PRO A 203 -1.44 -25.21 20.32
N LEU A 204 -1.87 -24.03 19.84
CA LEU A 204 -0.97 -23.03 19.24
C LEU A 204 -0.10 -22.31 20.28
N ALA A 205 -0.56 -22.23 21.53
CA ALA A 205 0.26 -21.75 22.63
C ALA A 205 1.25 -22.84 23.09
N GLU A 206 0.88 -24.12 22.96
CA GLU A 206 1.64 -25.26 23.47
C GLU A 206 2.76 -25.74 22.53
N SER A 207 2.54 -25.68 21.20
CA SER A 207 3.47 -26.25 20.21
C SER A 207 3.99 -25.18 19.24
N GLU A 208 5.30 -24.90 19.30
CA GLU A 208 5.98 -23.96 18.41
C GLU A 208 5.96 -24.41 16.94
N SER A 209 6.19 -25.71 16.69
CA SER A 209 6.18 -26.25 15.32
C SER A 209 4.79 -26.14 14.68
N LEU A 210 3.74 -26.49 15.42
CA LEU A 210 2.35 -26.34 14.95
C LEU A 210 2.02 -24.87 14.70
N ARG A 211 2.41 -23.99 15.62
CA ARG A 211 2.21 -22.55 15.51
C ARG A 211 2.89 -21.98 14.25
N GLY A 212 4.13 -22.39 13.98
CA GLY A 212 4.87 -21.99 12.78
C GLY A 212 4.17 -22.41 11.49
N GLU A 213 3.74 -23.67 11.41
CA GLU A 213 3.01 -24.22 10.25
C GLU A 213 1.68 -23.49 10.02
N VAL A 214 0.86 -23.36 11.06
CA VAL A 214 -0.45 -22.68 10.99
C VAL A 214 -0.28 -21.21 10.62
N ALA A 215 0.70 -20.50 11.19
CA ALA A 215 0.99 -19.12 10.83
C ALA A 215 1.38 -18.98 9.37
N ALA A 216 2.26 -19.84 8.84
CA ALA A 216 2.64 -19.85 7.43
C ALA A 216 1.44 -20.09 6.50
N LEU A 217 0.61 -21.10 6.83
CA LEU A 217 -0.62 -21.39 6.09
C LEU A 217 -1.58 -20.19 6.08
N TYR A 218 -1.77 -19.50 7.20
CA TYR A 218 -2.66 -18.35 7.28
C TYR A 218 -2.11 -17.09 6.60
N LEU A 219 -0.80 -16.88 6.61
CA LEU A 219 -0.15 -15.83 5.82
C LEU A 219 -0.36 -16.08 4.32
N TRP A 220 -0.18 -17.31 3.86
CA TRP A 220 -0.48 -17.68 2.47
C TRP A 220 -1.96 -17.50 2.13
N ARG A 221 -2.85 -18.00 2.99
CA ARG A 221 -4.31 -17.85 2.83
C ARG A 221 -4.71 -16.38 2.76
N ALA A 222 -4.11 -15.51 3.57
CA ALA A 222 -4.36 -14.07 3.52
C ALA A 222 -3.98 -13.48 2.16
N ALA A 223 -2.82 -13.86 1.59
CA ALA A 223 -2.44 -13.43 0.25
C ALA A 223 -3.44 -13.89 -0.83
N LEU A 224 -3.96 -15.12 -0.73
CA LEU A 224 -5.01 -15.63 -1.63
C LEU A 224 -6.35 -14.90 -1.43
N LEU A 225 -6.74 -14.59 -0.19
CA LEU A 225 -7.95 -13.82 0.09
C LEU A 225 -7.88 -12.40 -0.48
N VAL A 226 -6.73 -11.71 -0.33
CA VAL A 226 -6.52 -10.39 -0.95
C VAL A 226 -6.51 -10.50 -2.48
N ASN A 227 -6.07 -11.63 -3.03
CA ASN A 227 -6.15 -11.92 -4.46
C ASN A 227 -7.61 -11.85 -4.94
N VAL A 228 -8.53 -12.54 -4.23
CA VAL A 228 -9.97 -12.60 -4.53
C VAL A 228 -10.80 -11.44 -3.93
N ARG A 229 -10.18 -10.32 -3.54
CA ARG A 229 -10.85 -9.11 -2.99
C ARG A 229 -11.53 -9.30 -1.63
N ALA A 230 -11.12 -10.31 -0.88
CA ALA A 230 -11.59 -10.60 0.47
C ALA A 230 -10.64 -10.01 1.54
N ASP A 231 -10.19 -8.76 1.38
CA ASP A 231 -9.19 -8.09 2.22
C ASP A 231 -9.58 -8.06 3.71
N GLU A 232 -10.85 -7.77 4.02
CA GLU A 232 -11.33 -7.81 5.40
C GLU A 232 -11.18 -9.20 6.02
N ARG A 233 -11.52 -10.26 5.28
CA ARG A 233 -11.36 -11.65 5.74
C ARG A 233 -9.89 -11.99 5.94
N ALA A 234 -9.01 -11.50 5.07
CA ALA A 234 -7.57 -11.68 5.17
C ALA A 234 -7.02 -11.05 6.46
N VAL A 235 -7.29 -9.75 6.66
CA VAL A 235 -6.82 -9.00 7.83
C VAL A 235 -7.38 -9.61 9.13
N ASN A 236 -8.69 -9.85 9.19
CA ASN A 236 -9.32 -10.46 10.38
C ASN A 236 -8.71 -11.83 10.69
N SER A 237 -8.41 -12.63 9.67
CA SER A 237 -7.81 -13.96 9.88
C SER A 237 -6.44 -13.90 10.55
N LEU A 238 -5.63 -12.89 10.22
CA LEU A 238 -4.32 -12.69 10.82
C LEU A 238 -4.42 -12.11 12.24
N LEU A 239 -5.32 -11.15 12.46
CA LEU A 239 -5.53 -10.55 13.79
C LEU A 239 -6.08 -11.58 14.79
N ASN A 240 -7.06 -12.39 14.37
CA ASN A 240 -7.63 -13.43 15.20
C ASN A 240 -6.61 -14.53 15.51
N LEU A 241 -5.73 -14.87 14.56
CA LEU A 241 -4.63 -15.80 14.83
C LEU A 241 -3.60 -15.20 15.79
N ALA A 242 -3.29 -13.90 15.67
CA ALA A 242 -2.36 -13.21 16.57
C ALA A 242 -2.82 -13.26 18.03
N ALA A 243 -4.13 -13.10 18.28
CA ALA A 243 -4.71 -13.22 19.62
C ALA A 243 -4.61 -14.64 20.22
N LEU A 244 -4.34 -15.66 19.40
CA LEU A 244 -4.28 -17.06 19.81
C LEU A 244 -2.85 -17.58 20.03
N VAL A 245 -1.83 -16.78 19.72
CA VAL A 245 -0.42 -17.18 19.83
C VAL A 245 0.31 -16.37 20.92
N PRO A 246 1.45 -16.88 21.43
CA PRO A 246 2.31 -16.14 22.34
C PRO A 246 2.85 -14.85 21.69
N GLU A 247 3.18 -13.85 22.51
CA GLU A 247 3.61 -12.51 22.09
C GLU A 247 4.75 -12.54 21.05
N GLU A 248 5.76 -13.36 21.30
CA GLU A 248 6.94 -13.57 20.42
C GLU A 248 6.60 -14.02 18.99
N SER A 249 5.39 -14.55 18.76
CA SER A 249 4.93 -15.02 17.44
C SER A 249 3.94 -14.07 16.75
N ARG A 250 3.57 -12.95 17.40
CA ARG A 250 2.54 -12.03 16.88
C ARG A 250 3.06 -11.04 15.85
N GLU A 251 4.34 -10.67 15.91
CA GLU A 251 4.93 -9.63 15.06
C GLU A 251 4.65 -9.88 13.56
N ARG A 252 4.91 -11.10 13.07
CA ARG A 252 4.71 -11.46 11.66
C ARG A 252 3.24 -11.38 11.23
N LEU A 253 2.32 -11.70 12.13
CA LEU A 253 0.88 -11.65 11.88
C LEU A 253 0.37 -10.20 11.86
N TYR A 254 0.80 -9.37 12.81
CA TYR A 254 0.45 -7.95 12.86
C TYR A 254 1.04 -7.16 11.70
N THR A 255 2.31 -7.39 11.36
CA THR A 255 2.96 -6.73 10.22
C THR A 255 2.31 -7.12 8.89
N ALA A 256 1.96 -8.41 8.69
CA ALA A 256 1.22 -8.84 7.51
C ALA A 256 -0.22 -8.27 7.47
N ALA A 257 -0.93 -8.23 8.61
CA ALA A 257 -2.24 -7.61 8.70
C ALA A 257 -2.17 -6.11 8.37
N ALA A 258 -1.17 -5.39 8.87
CA ALA A 258 -0.91 -3.99 8.58
C ALA A 258 -0.60 -3.77 7.09
N ALA A 259 0.19 -4.64 6.46
CA ALA A 259 0.47 -4.57 5.03
C ALA A 259 -0.81 -4.65 4.20
N TRP A 260 -1.65 -5.66 4.44
CA TRP A 260 -2.89 -5.84 3.68
C TRP A 260 -3.93 -4.73 3.98
N ALA A 261 -4.04 -4.31 5.23
CA ALA A 261 -4.89 -3.21 5.63
C ALA A 261 -4.46 -1.89 4.97
N ALA A 262 -3.15 -1.59 4.93
CA ALA A 262 -2.62 -0.39 4.28
C ALA A 262 -2.98 -0.35 2.80
N LEU A 263 -2.76 -1.45 2.08
CA LEU A 263 -3.08 -1.55 0.66
C LEU A 263 -4.59 -1.49 0.37
N ASN A 264 -5.45 -1.98 1.27
CA ASN A 264 -6.89 -1.81 1.18
C ASN A 264 -7.30 -0.35 1.39
N ASP A 265 -6.78 0.27 2.44
CA ASP A 265 -7.19 1.62 2.82
C ASP A 265 -6.69 2.67 1.84
N MET A 266 -5.45 2.54 1.33
CA MET A 266 -4.92 3.37 0.24
C MET A 266 -5.81 3.31 -1.01
N GLU A 267 -6.32 2.13 -1.35
CA GLU A 267 -7.22 1.94 -2.48
C GLU A 267 -8.56 2.65 -2.23
N ILE A 268 -9.18 2.49 -1.07
CA ILE A 268 -10.42 3.19 -0.69
C ILE A 268 -10.23 4.71 -0.71
N VAL A 269 -9.14 5.20 -0.12
CA VAL A 269 -8.79 6.63 -0.09
C VAL A 269 -8.56 7.17 -1.50
N TYR A 270 -7.91 6.40 -2.36
CA TYR A 270 -7.76 6.74 -3.78
C TYR A 270 -9.12 6.91 -4.46
N TYR A 271 -10.05 5.97 -4.31
CA TYR A 271 -11.39 6.12 -4.90
C TYR A 271 -12.19 7.28 -4.34
N ARG A 272 -12.03 7.59 -3.05
CA ARG A 272 -12.64 8.79 -2.45
C ARG A 272 -12.06 10.06 -3.06
N SER A 273 -10.76 10.10 -3.36
CA SER A 273 -10.13 11.20 -4.11
C SER A 273 -10.72 11.31 -5.51
N LEU A 274 -10.84 10.16 -6.20
CA LEU A 274 -11.34 10.08 -7.56
C LEU A 274 -12.77 10.63 -7.69
N LEU A 275 -13.66 10.25 -6.77
CA LEU A 275 -15.06 10.70 -6.75
C LEU A 275 -15.22 12.20 -6.44
N GLN A 276 -14.18 12.86 -5.93
CA GLN A 276 -14.18 14.33 -5.76
C GLN A 276 -13.83 15.05 -7.06
N GLN A 277 -13.06 14.41 -7.93
CA GLN A 277 -12.52 15.02 -9.16
C GLN A 277 -13.34 14.67 -10.41
N TYR A 278 -13.88 13.44 -10.47
CA TYR A 278 -14.54 12.89 -11.66
C TYR A 278 -16.02 12.61 -11.43
N GLU A 279 -16.76 12.53 -12.53
CA GLU A 279 -18.13 11.99 -12.52
C GLU A 279 -18.16 10.57 -11.94
N ALA A 280 -19.08 10.34 -11.00
CA ALA A 280 -19.17 9.07 -10.30
C ALA A 280 -19.68 7.93 -11.21
N PHE A 281 -19.16 6.74 -10.96
CA PHE A 281 -19.63 5.49 -11.56
C PHE A 281 -19.77 4.39 -10.49
N PRO A 282 -20.65 3.38 -10.70
CA PRO A 282 -21.04 2.45 -9.63
C PRO A 282 -19.87 1.70 -8.99
N ALA A 283 -18.88 1.27 -9.78
CA ALA A 283 -17.74 0.55 -9.25
C ALA A 283 -16.89 1.44 -8.32
N ALA A 284 -16.57 2.69 -8.68
CA ALA A 284 -15.85 3.59 -7.80
C ALA A 284 -16.63 3.92 -6.51
N GLN A 285 -17.97 4.03 -6.58
CA GLN A 285 -18.80 4.24 -5.40
C GLN A 285 -18.73 3.04 -4.44
N ALA A 286 -18.89 1.83 -4.96
CA ALA A 286 -18.78 0.61 -4.16
C ALA A 286 -17.41 0.52 -3.48
N PHE A 287 -16.32 0.77 -4.22
CA PHE A 287 -14.97 0.75 -3.63
C PHE A 287 -14.74 1.85 -2.59
N ALA A 288 -15.26 3.06 -2.79
CA ALA A 288 -15.07 4.18 -1.87
C ALA A 288 -15.89 4.08 -0.58
N HIS A 289 -17.08 3.47 -0.64
CA HIS A 289 -18.10 3.57 0.40
C HIS A 289 -18.59 2.25 0.97
N GLU A 290 -18.57 1.15 0.23
CA GLU A 290 -19.09 -0.14 0.69
C GLU A 290 -18.01 -1.01 1.33
N ARG A 291 -16.73 -0.65 1.17
CA ARG A 291 -15.59 -1.37 1.76
C ARG A 291 -15.15 -0.75 3.09
N PRO A 292 -14.82 -1.57 4.10
CA PRO A 292 -14.32 -1.08 5.38
C PRO A 292 -12.87 -0.60 5.28
N LEU A 293 -12.55 0.44 6.06
CA LEU A 293 -11.18 0.81 6.38
C LEU A 293 -10.67 -0.10 7.51
N LEU A 294 -9.46 -0.66 7.36
CA LEU A 294 -8.97 -1.77 8.17
C LEU A 294 -7.81 -1.38 9.09
N LEU A 295 -7.05 -0.32 8.80
CA LEU A 295 -5.87 0.04 9.60
C LEU A 295 -6.21 0.35 11.05
N ARG A 296 -7.31 1.07 11.30
CA ARG A 296 -7.78 1.33 12.67
C ARG A 296 -7.92 0.03 13.48
N ARG A 297 -8.53 -1.01 12.89
CA ARG A 297 -8.72 -2.32 13.53
C ARG A 297 -7.38 -3.00 13.82
N VAL A 298 -6.40 -2.88 12.92
CA VAL A 298 -5.05 -3.41 13.15
C VAL A 298 -4.37 -2.70 14.31
N PHE A 299 -4.43 -1.37 14.38
CA PHE A 299 -3.77 -0.60 15.45
C PHE A 299 -4.50 -0.67 16.80
N GLU A 300 -5.80 -0.92 16.81
CA GLU A 300 -6.53 -1.33 18.02
C GLU A 300 -6.00 -2.67 18.55
N ALA A 301 -5.74 -3.64 17.67
CA ALA A 301 -5.18 -4.94 18.06
C ALA A 301 -3.70 -4.87 18.49
N CYS A 302 -2.88 -4.07 17.80
CA CYS A 302 -1.47 -3.87 18.17
C CYS A 302 -1.28 -3.05 19.46
N GLY A 303 -2.34 -2.37 19.94
CA GLY A 303 -2.28 -1.42 21.05
C GLY A 303 -1.85 -2.03 22.40
N GLU A 304 -1.72 -3.36 22.48
CA GLU A 304 -1.15 -4.06 23.64
C GLU A 304 0.34 -3.78 23.86
N SER A 305 1.08 -3.39 22.81
CA SER A 305 2.52 -3.13 22.90
C SER A 305 2.97 -2.02 21.95
N ALA A 306 3.74 -1.06 22.47
CA ALA A 306 4.37 -0.01 21.67
C ALA A 306 5.29 -0.58 20.58
N TYR A 307 5.89 -1.76 20.83
CA TYR A 307 6.71 -2.47 19.86
C TYR A 307 5.89 -2.90 18.63
N PHE A 308 4.72 -3.52 18.82
CA PHE A 308 3.86 -3.92 17.69
C PHE A 308 3.30 -2.73 16.94
N VAL A 309 2.96 -1.64 17.63
CA VAL A 309 2.59 -0.38 16.98
C VAL A 309 3.73 0.12 16.09
N ALA A 310 4.97 0.13 16.58
CA ALA A 310 6.13 0.56 15.79
C ALA A 310 6.37 -0.34 14.56
N CYS A 311 6.36 -1.67 14.73
CA CYS A 311 6.55 -2.61 13.63
C CYS A 311 5.45 -2.47 12.55
N ALA A 312 4.18 -2.42 12.97
CA ALA A 312 3.06 -2.23 12.05
C ALA A 312 3.13 -0.87 11.34
N THR A 313 3.48 0.21 12.06
CA THR A 313 3.63 1.55 11.48
C THR A 313 4.74 1.59 10.44
N HIS A 314 5.88 0.93 10.70
CA HIS A 314 6.98 0.85 9.74
C HIS A 314 6.54 0.19 8.43
N VAL A 315 5.75 -0.88 8.50
CA VAL A 315 5.18 -1.52 7.32
C VAL A 315 4.26 -0.56 6.57
N VAL A 316 3.29 0.07 7.24
CA VAL A 316 2.36 1.02 6.61
C VAL A 316 3.12 2.17 5.94
N PHE A 317 4.13 2.70 6.63
CA PHE A 317 4.98 3.77 6.15
C PHE A 317 5.72 3.37 4.87
N ALA A 318 6.40 2.21 4.86
CA ALA A 318 7.11 1.72 3.69
C ALA A 318 6.17 1.53 2.49
N LYS A 319 4.97 0.97 2.71
CA LYS A 319 3.96 0.81 1.66
C LYS A 319 3.50 2.14 1.10
N GLU A 320 3.24 3.14 1.95
CA GLU A 320 2.80 4.47 1.48
C GLU A 320 3.89 5.18 0.68
N VAL A 321 5.15 5.09 1.13
CA VAL A 321 6.30 5.64 0.41
C VAL A 321 6.41 5.01 -0.98
N THR A 322 6.44 3.67 -1.06
CA THR A 322 6.52 2.97 -2.35
C THR A 322 5.32 3.29 -3.23
N ALA A 323 4.09 3.23 -2.69
CA ALA A 323 2.88 3.52 -3.44
C ALA A 323 2.87 4.97 -3.97
N THR A 324 3.35 5.93 -3.18
CA THR A 324 3.44 7.34 -3.57
C THR A 324 4.35 7.53 -4.78
N VAL A 325 5.54 6.96 -4.75
CA VAL A 325 6.49 7.08 -5.87
C VAL A 325 5.99 6.29 -7.09
N SER A 326 5.48 5.07 -6.89
CA SER A 326 4.95 4.26 -8.00
C SER A 326 3.73 4.90 -8.67
N ARG A 327 2.82 5.54 -7.91
CA ARG A 327 1.70 6.30 -8.49
C ARG A 327 2.21 7.46 -9.34
N ALA A 328 3.14 8.24 -8.82
CA ALA A 328 3.72 9.37 -9.55
C ALA A 328 4.46 8.93 -10.83
N GLN A 329 5.24 7.85 -10.76
CA GLN A 329 5.92 7.28 -11.92
C GLN A 329 4.92 6.74 -12.94
N GLY A 330 3.88 6.02 -12.49
CA GLY A 330 2.80 5.54 -13.35
C GLY A 330 2.09 6.69 -14.05
N ALA A 331 1.78 7.76 -13.31
CA ALA A 331 1.16 8.96 -13.85
C ALA A 331 1.98 9.59 -14.97
N GLN A 332 3.28 9.75 -14.74
CA GLN A 332 4.20 10.32 -15.73
C GLN A 332 4.39 9.40 -16.94
N MET A 333 4.61 8.12 -16.73
CA MET A 333 4.88 7.14 -17.78
C MET A 333 3.68 6.96 -18.71
N TYR A 334 2.47 6.95 -18.14
CA TYR A 334 1.24 6.65 -18.87
C TYR A 334 0.41 7.89 -19.22
N GLY A 335 0.89 9.09 -18.86
CA GLY A 335 0.17 10.35 -19.07
C GLY A 335 -1.14 10.44 -18.28
N ASP A 336 -1.23 9.78 -17.12
CA ASP A 336 -2.42 9.79 -16.28
C ASP A 336 -2.48 11.08 -15.46
N LEU A 337 -3.30 12.02 -15.94
CA LEU A 337 -3.54 13.30 -15.28
C LEU A 337 -4.34 13.17 -13.97
N THR A 338 -4.95 12.02 -13.70
CA THR A 338 -5.69 11.75 -12.45
C THR A 338 -4.77 11.53 -11.25
N GLU A 339 -3.49 11.28 -11.51
CA GLU A 339 -2.46 10.99 -10.50
C GLU A 339 -1.29 11.98 -10.57
N ASP A 340 -1.55 13.20 -11.07
CA ASP A 340 -0.58 14.30 -11.06
C ASP A 340 0.02 14.43 -9.64
N PRO A 341 1.34 14.23 -9.48
CA PRO A 341 2.05 14.29 -8.19
C PRO A 341 1.78 15.59 -7.42
N MET A 342 1.44 16.67 -8.12
CA MET A 342 1.27 18.00 -7.53
C MET A 342 -0.19 18.44 -7.43
N ARG A 343 -1.14 17.76 -8.10
CA ARG A 343 -2.54 18.20 -8.17
C ARG A 343 -3.56 17.15 -7.73
N SER A 344 -3.34 15.88 -8.03
CA SER A 344 -4.40 14.86 -7.96
C SER A 344 -4.06 13.64 -7.10
N MET A 345 -2.90 13.63 -6.42
CA MET A 345 -2.59 12.55 -5.48
C MET A 345 -3.60 12.48 -4.33
N CYS A 346 -4.00 11.27 -3.96
CA CYS A 346 -4.85 11.00 -2.80
C CYS A 346 -4.16 11.28 -1.45
N LEU A 347 -2.90 11.75 -1.45
CA LEU A 347 -2.10 12.01 -0.25
C LEU A 347 -2.75 12.96 0.75
N PRO A 348 -3.38 14.10 0.39
CA PRO A 348 -4.05 14.93 1.38
C PRO A 348 -5.18 14.19 2.10
N LEU A 349 -5.91 13.32 1.39
CA LEU A 349 -6.93 12.47 2.02
C LEU A 349 -6.31 11.37 2.88
N ALA A 350 -5.22 10.75 2.42
CA ALA A 350 -4.49 9.73 3.17
C ALA A 350 -3.91 10.32 4.47
N MET A 351 -3.24 11.48 4.41
CA MET A 351 -2.68 12.15 5.59
C MET A 351 -3.77 12.53 6.61
N ARG A 352 -4.94 13.02 6.15
CA ARG A 352 -6.08 13.26 7.05
C ARG A 352 -6.60 11.96 7.66
N TYR A 353 -6.69 10.90 6.87
CA TYR A 353 -7.10 9.58 7.34
C TYR A 353 -6.14 9.06 8.43
N TYR A 354 -4.84 9.07 8.16
CA TYR A 354 -3.78 8.66 9.07
C TYR A 354 -3.76 9.46 10.37
N ARG A 355 -3.87 10.79 10.28
CA ARG A 355 -3.86 11.67 11.45
C ARG A 355 -5.06 11.47 12.38
N PHE A 356 -6.26 11.30 11.82
CA PHE A 356 -7.49 11.44 12.60
C PHE A 356 -8.32 10.16 12.75
N HIS A 357 -8.06 9.12 11.96
CA HIS A 357 -8.95 7.97 11.87
C HIS A 357 -8.27 6.62 12.18
N VAL A 358 -6.93 6.57 12.28
CA VAL A 358 -6.21 5.33 12.62
C VAL A 358 -6.01 5.25 14.14
N SER A 359 -5.01 5.93 14.71
CA SER A 359 -4.82 6.13 16.15
C SER A 359 -3.72 7.17 16.41
N ASP A 360 -3.70 7.79 17.59
CA ASP A 360 -2.65 8.76 17.95
C ASP A 360 -1.27 8.09 18.05
N ALA A 361 -1.19 6.87 18.60
CA ALA A 361 0.07 6.12 18.70
C ALA A 361 0.65 5.77 17.32
N PHE A 362 -0.20 5.40 16.36
CA PHE A 362 0.20 5.23 14.98
C PHE A 362 0.72 6.56 14.39
N TRP A 363 -0.04 7.64 14.56
CA TRP A 363 0.32 8.93 14.00
C TRP A 363 1.67 9.43 14.52
N GLU A 364 1.92 9.31 15.81
CA GLU A 364 3.20 9.68 16.43
C GLU A 364 4.36 8.93 15.77
N GLN A 365 4.26 7.61 15.66
CA GLN A 365 5.29 6.78 15.02
C GLN A 365 5.44 7.08 13.53
N PHE A 366 4.33 7.29 12.82
CA PHE A 366 4.33 7.60 11.39
C PHE A 366 5.00 8.95 11.13
N MET A 367 4.73 9.96 11.96
CA MET A 367 5.36 11.28 11.88
C MET A 367 6.85 11.23 12.20
N GLN A 368 7.24 10.46 13.21
CA GLN A 368 8.65 10.23 13.53
C GLN A 368 9.37 9.61 12.33
N LEU A 369 8.82 8.51 11.79
CA LEU A 369 9.35 7.87 10.60
C LEU A 369 9.46 8.90 9.49
N LEU A 370 8.38 9.55 9.08
CA LEU A 370 8.37 10.53 7.99
C LEU A 370 9.44 11.63 8.15
N CYS A 371 9.73 12.04 9.38
CA CYS A 371 10.71 13.07 9.70
C CYS A 371 12.15 12.55 9.90
N MET A 372 12.42 11.24 9.84
CA MET A 372 13.79 10.69 9.91
C MET A 372 14.60 10.97 8.62
N PRO A 373 15.96 10.93 8.70
CA PRO A 373 16.87 10.69 7.57
C PRO A 373 16.31 9.65 6.58
N PRO A 374 16.34 9.87 5.24
CA PRO A 374 16.03 8.78 4.34
C PRO A 374 17.09 7.69 4.50
N VAL A 375 16.80 6.49 3.98
CA VAL A 375 17.79 5.43 3.83
C VAL A 375 19.03 6.01 3.12
N PRO A 376 20.25 5.81 3.67
CA PRO A 376 21.46 6.35 3.06
C PRO A 376 21.72 5.70 1.70
N ALA A 377 22.25 6.48 0.76
CA ALA A 377 22.75 5.95 -0.49
C ALA A 377 23.97 5.02 -0.24
N PRO A 378 24.20 3.98 -1.05
CA PRO A 378 25.36 3.14 -0.90
C PRO A 378 26.64 3.96 -1.09
N ALA A 379 27.58 3.86 -0.15
CA ALA A 379 28.76 4.71 -0.08
C ALA A 379 29.88 4.23 -1.01
N THR A 380 29.91 2.92 -1.31
CA THR A 380 30.96 2.29 -2.11
C THR A 380 30.44 1.77 -3.46
N ALA A 381 31.34 1.58 -4.41
CA ALA A 381 31.02 0.94 -5.70
C ALA A 381 30.59 -0.53 -5.50
N GLU A 382 31.12 -1.21 -4.48
CA GLU A 382 30.80 -2.59 -4.14
C GLU A 382 29.39 -2.73 -3.55
N GLU A 383 28.97 -1.78 -2.70
CA GLU A 383 27.60 -1.74 -2.18
C GLU A 383 26.60 -1.42 -3.29
N ARG A 384 26.91 -0.45 -4.17
CA ARG A 384 26.10 -0.17 -5.38
C ARG A 384 26.00 -1.39 -6.28
N ALA A 385 27.11 -2.08 -6.55
CA ALA A 385 27.14 -3.28 -7.35
C ALA A 385 26.36 -4.45 -6.72
N ARG A 386 26.02 -4.40 -5.42
CA ARG A 386 25.16 -5.38 -4.72
C ARG A 386 23.70 -4.93 -4.61
N ASP A 387 23.38 -3.70 -4.99
CA ASP A 387 21.99 -3.23 -4.97
C ASP A 387 21.20 -3.95 -6.07
N ARG A 388 20.30 -4.84 -5.62
CA ARG A 388 19.51 -5.67 -6.51
C ARG A 388 18.54 -4.84 -7.36
N ALA A 389 18.07 -3.69 -6.88
CA ALA A 389 17.23 -2.80 -7.68
C ALA A 389 18.07 -2.17 -8.80
N GLU A 390 19.28 -1.68 -8.51
CA GLU A 390 20.19 -1.15 -9.53
C GLU A 390 20.59 -2.20 -10.57
N GLN A 391 20.93 -3.41 -10.13
CA GLN A 391 21.23 -4.55 -11.03
C GLN A 391 20.08 -4.88 -11.98
N LEU A 392 18.84 -4.64 -11.55
CA LEU A 392 17.63 -4.89 -12.32
C LEU A 392 17.17 -3.64 -13.11
N GLY A 393 17.93 -2.54 -13.08
CA GLY A 393 17.58 -1.28 -13.73
C GLY A 393 16.35 -0.58 -13.12
N LEU A 394 16.02 -0.90 -11.86
CA LEU A 394 14.91 -0.31 -11.11
C LEU A 394 15.39 0.88 -10.28
N THR A 395 14.47 1.77 -9.90
CA THR A 395 14.78 2.86 -8.97
C THR A 395 15.25 2.30 -7.62
N PRO A 396 16.44 2.67 -7.11
CA PRO A 396 16.96 2.15 -5.85
C PRO A 396 16.06 2.48 -4.65
N ASN A 397 16.04 1.61 -3.65
CA ASN A 397 15.18 1.79 -2.47
C ASN A 397 15.46 3.09 -1.71
N TYR A 398 16.73 3.52 -1.62
CA TYR A 398 17.10 4.78 -0.96
C TYR A 398 16.55 6.00 -1.69
N MET A 399 16.44 5.94 -3.02
CA MET A 399 15.82 7.01 -3.83
C MET A 399 14.31 7.00 -3.67
N LEU A 400 13.67 5.83 -3.73
CA LEU A 400 12.23 5.68 -3.49
C LEU A 400 11.84 6.27 -2.12
N ASP A 401 12.63 5.95 -1.10
CA ASP A 401 12.42 6.43 0.26
C ASP A 401 12.55 7.96 0.37
N ALA A 402 13.62 8.54 -0.17
CA ALA A 402 13.83 10.00 -0.16
C ALA A 402 12.74 10.76 -0.93
N ILE A 403 12.36 10.29 -2.12
CA ILE A 403 11.33 10.93 -2.97
C ILE A 403 9.96 10.80 -2.30
N GLY A 404 9.58 9.61 -1.85
CA GLY A 404 8.28 9.36 -1.22
C GLY A 404 8.09 10.21 0.04
N ARG A 405 9.09 10.26 0.92
CA ARG A 405 9.09 11.15 2.10
C ARG A 405 8.90 12.61 1.72
N SER A 406 9.64 13.08 0.72
CA SER A 406 9.57 14.47 0.27
C SER A 406 8.17 14.85 -0.21
N MET A 407 7.55 13.97 -1.01
CA MET A 407 6.19 14.16 -1.51
C MET A 407 5.16 14.16 -0.36
N MET A 408 5.25 13.18 0.54
CA MET A 408 4.35 13.10 1.70
C MET A 408 4.48 14.30 2.63
N LEU A 409 5.70 14.74 2.95
CA LEU A 409 5.96 15.93 3.75
C LEU A 409 5.42 17.20 3.08
N HIS A 410 5.66 17.36 1.77
CA HIS A 410 5.13 18.49 1.01
C HIS A 410 3.60 18.58 1.13
N HIS A 411 2.90 17.49 0.82
CA HIS A 411 1.44 17.45 0.87
C HIS A 411 0.89 17.63 2.28
N LEU A 412 1.57 17.09 3.29
CA LEU A 412 1.20 17.27 4.70
C LEU A 412 1.31 18.73 5.15
N VAL A 413 2.39 19.42 4.79
CA VAL A 413 2.57 20.85 5.10
C VAL A 413 1.52 21.69 4.37
N MET A 414 1.29 21.44 3.07
CA MET A 414 0.27 22.15 2.30
C MET A 414 -1.13 21.95 2.86
N LEU A 415 -1.46 20.73 3.27
CA LEU A 415 -2.72 20.39 3.92
C LEU A 415 -2.89 21.15 5.25
N HIS A 416 -1.83 21.23 6.05
CA HIS A 416 -1.84 22.00 7.29
C HIS A 416 -2.04 23.50 7.06
N GLU A 417 -1.34 24.09 6.09
CA GLU A 417 -1.49 25.52 5.74
C GLU A 417 -2.86 25.86 5.17
N ALA A 418 -3.48 24.96 4.41
CA ALA A 418 -4.86 25.10 3.98
C ALA A 418 -5.82 25.11 5.19
N ARG A 419 -5.64 24.16 6.12
CA ARG A 419 -6.45 24.09 7.33
C ARG A 419 -6.34 25.34 8.21
N GLU A 420 -5.14 25.87 8.43
CA GLU A 420 -4.96 27.09 9.23
C GLU A 420 -5.67 28.29 8.60
N ARG A 421 -5.70 28.39 7.27
CA ARG A 421 -6.46 29.45 6.57
C ARG A 421 -7.96 29.29 6.75
N ASP A 422 -8.47 28.06 6.69
CA ASP A 422 -9.90 27.78 6.90
C ASP A 422 -10.33 28.04 8.36
N ILE A 423 -9.42 27.83 9.32
CA ILE A 423 -9.65 28.20 10.72
C ILE A 423 -9.65 29.72 10.88
N ALA A 424 -8.63 30.40 10.33
CA ALA A 424 -8.49 31.85 10.45
C ALA A 424 -9.61 32.63 9.74
N SER A 425 -10.17 32.09 8.66
CA SER A 425 -11.29 32.69 7.94
C SER A 425 -12.65 32.46 8.61
N GLY A 426 -12.72 31.61 9.64
CA GLY A 426 -13.96 31.20 10.30
C GLY A 426 -14.74 30.11 9.55
N ALA A 427 -14.29 29.68 8.37
CA ALA A 427 -14.98 28.65 7.57
C ALA A 427 -15.15 27.32 8.32
N VAL A 428 -14.15 26.94 9.12
CA VAL A 428 -14.25 25.76 10.00
C VAL A 428 -15.34 25.93 11.06
N ALA A 429 -15.40 27.09 11.72
CA ALA A 429 -16.38 27.36 12.75
C ALA A 429 -17.80 27.36 12.17
N GLU A 430 -17.97 27.95 10.99
CA GLU A 430 -19.25 27.93 10.25
C GLU A 430 -19.68 26.52 9.90
N ALA A 431 -18.80 25.71 9.30
CA ALA A 431 -19.11 24.32 8.93
C ALA A 431 -19.45 23.44 10.14
N VAL A 432 -18.75 23.63 11.27
CA VAL A 432 -19.07 22.95 12.54
C VAL A 432 -20.44 23.40 13.06
N GLY A 433 -20.74 24.70 13.00
CA GLY A 433 -22.03 25.25 13.38
C GLY A 433 -23.18 24.66 12.56
N GLN A 434 -23.02 24.58 11.24
CA GLN A 434 -23.98 23.96 10.33
C GLN A 434 -24.19 22.48 10.66
N THR A 435 -23.11 21.72 10.86
CA THR A 435 -23.19 20.29 11.20
C THR A 435 -23.93 20.04 12.52
N LYS A 436 -23.68 20.89 13.53
CA LYS A 436 -24.40 20.82 14.82
C LYS A 436 -25.86 21.24 14.70
N ALA A 437 -26.17 22.20 13.82
CA ALA A 437 -27.55 22.61 13.56
C ALA A 437 -28.35 21.49 12.85
N GLU A 438 -27.72 20.74 11.95
CA GLU A 438 -28.33 19.63 11.22
C GLU A 438 -28.48 18.35 12.07
N GLY A 439 -27.50 18.06 12.94
CA GLY A 439 -27.48 16.86 13.78
C GLY A 439 -27.99 17.02 15.21
N GLY A 440 -28.29 18.26 15.64
CA GLY A 440 -28.56 18.63 17.04
C GLY A 440 -27.28 18.80 17.88
N GLU A 441 -27.39 19.47 19.04
CA GLU A 441 -26.23 19.72 19.94
C GLU A 441 -25.53 18.44 20.43
N ALA A 442 -26.22 17.30 20.40
CA ALA A 442 -25.69 16.00 20.78
C ALA A 442 -24.86 15.32 19.67
N ALA A 443 -24.89 15.81 18.43
CA ALA A 443 -24.06 15.29 17.35
C ALA A 443 -22.62 15.79 17.53
N GLY A 444 -21.81 15.00 18.25
CA GLY A 444 -20.37 15.23 18.38
C GLY A 444 -19.73 15.34 17.00
N VAL A 445 -19.16 16.51 16.68
CA VAL A 445 -18.43 16.70 15.41
C VAL A 445 -17.06 16.04 15.55
N HIS A 446 -16.66 15.26 14.55
CA HIS A 446 -15.38 14.55 14.57
C HIS A 446 -14.18 15.53 14.45
N PRO A 447 -13.09 15.33 15.22
CA PRO A 447 -11.87 16.16 15.19
C PRO A 447 -11.32 16.51 13.80
N SER A 448 -11.36 15.56 12.86
CA SER A 448 -10.92 15.75 11.46
C SER A 448 -11.62 16.90 10.70
N ARG A 449 -12.72 17.43 11.25
CA ARG A 449 -13.47 18.56 10.71
C ARG A 449 -12.99 19.91 11.24
N TYR A 450 -12.35 19.98 12.41
CA TYR A 450 -12.02 21.27 13.03
C TYR A 450 -10.62 21.38 13.63
N GLU A 451 -9.97 20.27 13.99
CA GLU A 451 -8.63 20.32 14.55
C GLU A 451 -7.57 20.68 13.51
N ARG A 452 -6.46 21.22 14.03
CA ARG A 452 -5.23 21.39 13.27
C ARG A 452 -4.70 20.03 12.84
N VAL A 453 -4.20 19.96 11.60
CA VAL A 453 -3.61 18.72 11.06
C VAL A 453 -2.28 18.36 11.75
N LEU A 454 -1.49 19.39 12.05
CA LEU A 454 -0.21 19.29 12.76
C LEU A 454 -0.27 20.20 13.97
N SER A 455 0.31 19.76 15.08
CA SER A 455 0.73 20.66 16.15
C SER A 455 1.84 21.60 15.66
N GLU A 456 2.08 22.68 16.41
CA GLU A 456 3.14 23.64 16.06
C GLU A 456 4.53 23.01 16.04
N ARG A 457 4.77 22.05 16.96
CA ARG A 457 6.01 21.27 17.03
C ARG A 457 6.17 20.39 15.79
N GLU A 458 5.15 19.57 15.46
CA GLU A 458 5.19 18.70 14.29
C GLU A 458 5.37 19.50 12.99
N ARG A 459 4.68 20.65 12.86
CA ARG A 459 4.85 21.56 11.74
C ARG A 459 6.30 22.05 11.61
N GLY A 460 6.89 22.47 12.72
CA GLY A 460 8.29 22.92 12.74
C GLY A 460 9.26 21.85 12.24
N VAL A 461 9.11 20.62 12.74
CA VAL A 461 9.94 19.47 12.34
C VAL A 461 9.71 19.11 10.87
N ALA A 462 8.46 18.99 10.43
CA ALA A 462 8.12 18.62 9.05
C ALA A 462 8.67 19.63 8.03
N VAL A 463 8.56 20.94 8.31
CA VAL A 463 9.08 22.00 7.43
C VAL A 463 10.61 22.01 7.40
N ALA A 464 11.27 21.86 8.55
CA ALA A 464 12.73 21.76 8.60
C ALA A 464 13.21 20.56 7.77
N ARG A 465 12.57 19.41 7.94
CA ARG A 465 12.91 18.19 7.23
C ARG A 465 12.71 18.28 5.73
N LEU A 466 11.59 18.85 5.29
CA LEU A 466 11.32 19.07 3.87
C LEU A 466 12.40 19.98 3.24
N ARG A 467 12.87 21.01 3.96
CA ARG A 467 13.95 21.88 3.48
C ARG A 467 15.28 21.12 3.33
N GLU A 468 15.60 20.24 4.28
CA GLU A 468 16.80 19.39 4.20
C GLU A 468 16.74 18.45 2.99
N LEU A 469 15.61 17.78 2.76
CA LEU A 469 15.43 16.89 1.61
C LEU A 469 15.49 17.64 0.27
N LEU A 470 14.95 18.87 0.21
CA LEU A 470 15.06 19.72 -0.97
C LEU A 470 16.51 20.19 -1.22
N ALA A 471 17.27 20.51 -0.17
CA ALA A 471 18.68 20.84 -0.31
C ALA A 471 19.48 19.63 -0.83
N LEU A 472 19.18 18.42 -0.32
CA LEU A 472 19.77 17.17 -0.80
C LEU A 472 19.42 16.94 -2.28
N ALA A 473 18.15 17.02 -2.67
CA ALA A 473 17.73 16.85 -4.06
C ALA A 473 18.43 17.83 -5.04
N ARG A 474 18.62 19.09 -4.63
CA ARG A 474 19.37 20.09 -5.41
C ARG A 474 20.85 19.74 -5.57
N SER A 475 21.46 19.16 -4.54
CA SER A 475 22.86 18.71 -4.64
C SER A 475 23.07 17.62 -5.69
N TYR A 476 22.10 16.73 -5.89
CA TYR A 476 22.11 15.72 -6.95
C TYR A 476 21.92 16.31 -8.35
N GLN A 477 21.05 17.32 -8.51
CA GLN A 477 20.89 18.02 -9.79
C GLN A 477 22.16 18.76 -10.25
N HIS A 478 23.01 19.17 -9.31
CA HIS A 478 24.26 19.86 -9.63
C HIS A 478 25.43 18.93 -9.99
N GLN A 479 25.30 17.60 -9.82
CA GLN A 479 26.31 16.64 -10.27
C GLN A 479 26.17 16.24 -11.74
N GLU A 480 25.00 16.47 -12.37
CA GLU A 480 24.73 16.14 -13.79
C GLU A 480 24.96 17.32 -14.75
N LYS A 481 26.11 17.98 -14.66
CA LYS A 481 26.68 18.65 -15.85
C LYS A 481 27.90 17.86 -16.31
N PRO A 482 27.77 17.02 -17.35
CA PRO A 482 28.93 16.54 -18.09
C PRO A 482 29.70 17.75 -18.60
N LEU A 483 31.02 17.72 -18.40
CA LEU A 483 31.98 18.63 -19.00
C LEU A 483 32.08 18.35 -20.51
N ASP A 484 31.02 18.67 -21.26
CA ASP A 484 31.08 18.82 -22.71
C ASP A 484 30.74 20.28 -23.02
N ASP A 485 31.69 21.17 -22.71
CA ASP A 485 31.87 22.47 -23.35
C ASP A 485 33.25 23.00 -22.99
N VAL A 486 34.27 22.34 -23.55
CA VAL A 486 35.51 22.98 -23.95
C VAL A 486 35.51 22.79 -25.47
N ASP A 487 35.10 23.77 -26.27
CA ASP A 487 36.00 24.86 -26.63
C ASP A 487 35.23 26.04 -27.25
N GLY A 488 35.55 27.27 -26.83
CA GLY A 488 35.10 28.48 -27.53
C GLY A 488 34.66 29.66 -26.67
N GLY A 489 35.57 30.29 -25.92
CA GLY A 489 35.46 31.73 -25.64
C GLY A 489 35.35 32.18 -24.18
N ALA A 490 36.50 32.20 -23.50
CA ALA A 490 37.00 33.25 -22.60
C ALA A 490 36.05 34.06 -21.67
N LYS A 491 36.41 33.98 -20.37
CA LYS A 491 36.37 34.99 -19.28
C LYS A 491 35.31 34.82 -18.19
N GLY A 492 35.81 34.60 -16.97
CA GLY A 492 35.05 34.81 -15.73
C GLY A 492 35.72 34.26 -14.48
N ARG A 493 37.04 34.47 -14.28
CA ARG A 493 37.70 34.23 -12.98
C ARG A 493 37.18 35.22 -11.95
N ILE A 494 36.86 34.74 -10.74
CA ILE A 494 36.99 35.55 -9.52
C ILE A 494 37.87 34.75 -8.55
N ALA A 495 39.02 35.35 -8.25
CA ALA A 495 40.03 34.90 -7.29
C ALA A 495 39.68 35.41 -5.88
N PRO A 496 40.28 34.86 -4.81
CA PRO A 496 39.95 35.23 -3.43
C PRO A 496 40.58 36.57 -3.03
N GLU A 497 39.86 37.38 -2.25
CA GLU A 497 40.30 38.67 -1.72
C GLU A 497 41.48 38.52 -0.75
N ALA A 498 42.47 39.40 -0.92
CA ALA A 498 43.55 39.64 0.01
C ALA A 498 43.33 40.99 0.70
N GLU A 499 43.32 41.00 2.03
CA GLU A 499 43.43 42.22 2.84
C GLU A 499 44.87 42.75 2.78
N ALA A 500 45.01 44.06 2.55
CA ALA A 500 46.28 44.77 2.55
C ALA A 500 46.30 45.78 3.69
N ALA A 501 47.35 45.73 4.52
CA ALA A 501 47.97 46.90 5.13
C ALA A 501 49.39 46.56 5.61
N ALA A 502 50.38 47.16 4.95
CA ALA A 502 51.76 47.36 5.41
C ALA A 502 51.85 48.80 6.01
N PRO A 503 52.96 49.32 6.61
CA PRO A 503 54.34 48.86 6.39
C PRO A 503 55.38 49.03 7.54
N ALA A 504 56.59 48.55 7.20
CA ALA A 504 57.93 49.04 7.57
C ALA A 504 58.54 48.65 8.94
N GLY A 505 59.70 48.00 8.87
CA GLY A 505 60.65 47.92 9.98
C GLY A 505 61.62 46.74 9.91
N THR A 506 62.74 46.92 9.19
CA THR A 506 64.11 46.47 9.51
C THR A 506 64.38 45.08 10.17
N ALA A 507 65.17 44.26 9.48
CA ALA A 507 65.87 43.04 9.95
C ALA A 507 66.96 43.35 11.03
N PRO A 508 67.80 42.40 11.55
CA PRO A 508 67.89 40.93 11.35
C PRO A 508 68.19 40.14 12.68
N THR A 509 68.53 38.83 12.54
CA THR A 509 69.27 37.93 13.49
C THR A 509 68.59 37.63 14.84
N HIS A 510 68.37 36.38 15.25
CA HIS A 510 69.30 35.25 15.39
C HIS A 510 68.55 33.91 15.32
#